data_AF-A0AAW4PCA4-F1
#
_entry.id   AF-A0AAW4PCA4-F1
#
_cell.length_a   1.000
_cell.length_b   1.000
_cell.length_c   1.000
_cell.angle_alpha   90.00
_cell.angle_beta   90.00
_cell.angle_gamma   90.00
#
_symmetry.space_group_name_H-M   'P 1'
#
loop_
_entity.id
_entity.type
_entity.pdbx_description
1 polymer ?
#
loop_
_entity_poly.entity_id
_entity_poly.type
_entity_poly.pdbx_seq_one_letter_code
_entity_poly.pdbx_strand_id
1 'polypeptide(L)'
;MPRRPFIDSATGELKTTQLLREALPLAKLIAAFVGVALVPYALAFFLFGSSALGALFSVLGQFVLAVGTGVVLMYCVARGTTL
;
A
#
# COMPACT_ATOMS: atom_id res chain seq x y z
N MET A 1 25.80 18.16 7.28
CA MET A 1 25.64 16.69 7.38
C MET A 1 24.28 16.31 6.84
N PRO A 2 24.14 15.23 6.05
CA PRO A 2 22.83 14.77 5.59
C PRO A 2 21.95 14.47 6.81
N ARG A 3 20.71 14.96 6.79
CA ARG A 3 19.72 14.74 7.86
C ARG A 3 19.42 13.25 7.91
N ARG A 4 19.50 12.64 9.09
CA ARG A 4 19.07 11.24 9.31
C ARG A 4 17.69 11.28 9.96
N PRO A 5 16.59 11.25 9.19
CA PRO A 5 15.26 11.49 9.75
C PRO A 5 14.88 10.48 10.83
N PHE A 6 15.39 9.24 10.78
CA PHE A 6 15.00 8.18 11.72
C PHE A 6 16.05 7.87 12.79
N ILE A 7 17.22 8.50 12.78
CA ILE A 7 18.29 8.22 13.74
C ILE A 7 18.45 9.41 14.68
N ASP A 8 18.56 9.13 15.98
CA ASP A 8 18.90 10.14 16.97
C ASP A 8 20.35 10.58 16.81
N SER A 9 20.56 11.89 16.66
CA SER A 9 21.90 12.45 16.46
C SER A 9 22.77 12.41 17.71
N ALA A 10 22.18 12.28 18.90
CA ALA A 10 22.89 12.24 20.18
C ALA A 10 23.20 10.81 20.63
N THR A 11 22.28 9.88 20.45
CA THR A 11 22.46 8.48 20.90
C THR A 11 22.79 7.50 19.76
N GLY A 12 22.55 7.89 18.51
CA GLY A 12 22.67 6.98 17.36
C GLY A 12 21.54 5.96 17.25
N GLU A 13 20.53 6.02 18.13
CA GLU A 13 19.44 5.05 18.17
C GLU A 13 18.34 5.33 17.14
N LEU A 14 17.57 4.30 16.81
CA LEU A 14 16.43 4.39 15.90
C LEU A 14 15.21 5.02 16.60
N LYS A 15 14.66 6.08 16.03
CA LYS A 15 13.41 6.71 16.47
C LYS A 15 12.20 5.91 16.00
N THR A 16 11.92 4.80 16.68
CA THR A 16 10.82 3.87 16.35
C THR A 16 9.46 4.55 16.32
N THR A 17 9.19 5.51 17.20
CA THR A 17 7.95 6.29 17.22
C THR A 17 7.76 7.10 15.94
N GLN A 18 8.82 7.74 15.45
CA GLN A 18 8.80 8.47 14.19
C GLN A 18 8.65 7.52 13.00
N LEU A 19 9.38 6.41 13.00
CA LEU A 19 9.26 5.39 11.96
C LEU A 19 7.81 4.88 11.82
N LEU A 20 7.17 4.54 12.94
CA LEU A 20 5.77 4.09 12.94
C LEU A 20 4.80 5.19 12.49
N ARG A 21 5.06 6.43 12.88
CA ARG A 21 4.24 7.58 12.46
C ARG A 21 4.29 7.78 10.95
N GLU A 22 5.42 7.50 10.31
CA GLU A 22 5.57 7.54 8.84
C GLU A 22 5.01 6.30 8.14
N ALA A 23 5.09 5.12 8.76
CA ALA A 23 4.58 3.88 8.19
C ALA A 23 3.04 3.79 8.24
N LEU A 24 2.39 4.40 9.23
CA LEU A 24 0.94 4.32 9.42
C LEU A 24 0.12 4.83 8.22
N PRO A 25 0.41 6.00 7.63
CA PRO A 25 -0.26 6.46 6.42
C PRO A 25 -0.12 5.50 5.24
N LEU A 26 1.09 4.96 5.03
CA LEU A 26 1.35 3.96 3.99
C LEU A 26 0.52 2.70 4.18
N ALA A 27 0.50 2.17 5.41
CA ALA A 27 -0.29 1.00 5.75
C ALA A 27 -1.79 1.22 5.49
N LYS A 28 -2.31 2.41 5.82
CA LYS A 28 -3.71 2.78 5.54
C LYS A 28 -4.02 2.81 4.04
N LEU A 29 -3.13 3.37 3.22
CA LEU A 29 -3.30 3.39 1.77
C LEU A 29 -3.30 1.98 1.19
N ILE A 30 -2.34 1.15 1.58
CA ILE A 30 -2.26 -0.25 1.14
C ILE A 30 -3.55 -1.00 1.54
N ALA A 31 -3.96 -0.88 2.80
CA ALA A 31 -5.16 -1.52 3.32
C ALA A 31 -6.43 -1.09 2.55
N ALA A 32 -6.52 0.19 2.17
CA ALA A 32 -7.65 0.68 1.38
C ALA A 32 -7.74 0.00 0.01
N PHE A 33 -6.64 -0.02 -0.77
CA PHE A 33 -6.67 -0.63 -2.11
C PHE A 33 -6.82 -2.15 -2.06
N VAL A 34 -6.16 -2.82 -1.11
CA VAL A 34 -6.34 -4.27 -0.89
C VAL A 34 -7.80 -4.54 -0.51
N GLY A 35 -8.37 -3.79 0.42
CA GLY A 35 -9.77 -3.93 0.83
C GLY A 35 -10.76 -3.79 -0.34
N VAL A 36 -10.55 -2.80 -1.22
CA VAL A 36 -11.38 -2.61 -2.41
C VAL A 36 -11.18 -3.76 -3.41
N ALA A 37 -9.95 -4.20 -3.66
CA ALA A 37 -9.65 -5.28 -4.59
C ALA A 37 -10.16 -6.65 -4.13
N LEU A 38 -10.29 -6.86 -2.81
CA LEU A 38 -10.85 -8.10 -2.27
C LEU A 38 -12.30 -8.32 -2.70
N VAL A 39 -13.08 -7.27 -2.95
CA VAL A 39 -14.48 -7.39 -3.38
C VAL A 39 -14.60 -8.11 -4.73
N PRO A 40 -14.00 -7.64 -5.84
CA PRO A 40 -14.09 -8.34 -7.11
C PRO A 40 -13.43 -9.73 -7.07
N TYR A 41 -12.34 -9.93 -6.31
CA TYR A 41 -11.76 -11.27 -6.14
C TYR A 41 -12.68 -12.23 -5.39
N ALA A 42 -13.36 -11.77 -4.34
CA ALA A 42 -14.32 -12.58 -3.61
C ALA A 42 -15.50 -12.96 -4.51
N LEU A 43 -16.02 -12.03 -5.31
CA LEU A 43 -17.07 -12.34 -6.29
C LEU A 43 -16.58 -13.37 -7.32
N ALA A 44 -15.39 -13.18 -7.88
CA ALA A 44 -14.80 -14.13 -8.82
C ALA A 44 -14.69 -15.54 -8.20
N PHE A 45 -14.17 -15.65 -6.98
CA PHE A 45 -13.90 -16.92 -6.33
C PHE A 45 -15.18 -17.63 -5.85
N PHE A 46 -16.06 -16.94 -5.14
CA PHE A 46 -17.22 -17.56 -4.48
C PHE A 46 -18.45 -17.71 -5.38
N LEU A 47 -18.66 -16.83 -6.36
CA LEU A 47 -19.89 -16.83 -7.19
C LEU A 47 -19.66 -17.37 -8.60
N PHE A 48 -18.50 -17.08 -9.21
CA PHE A 48 -18.31 -17.29 -10.65
C PHE A 48 -17.26 -18.34 -11.01
N GLY A 49 -16.36 -18.69 -10.09
CA GLY A 49 -15.34 -19.72 -10.29
C GLY A 49 -14.50 -19.50 -11.56
N SER A 50 -14.29 -20.56 -12.34
CA SER A 50 -13.53 -20.55 -13.59
C SER A 50 -14.29 -20.04 -14.83
N SER A 51 -15.47 -19.44 -14.64
CA SER A 51 -16.22 -18.88 -15.75
C SER A 51 -15.57 -17.60 -16.32
N ALA A 52 -15.98 -17.21 -17.53
CA ALA A 52 -15.55 -15.96 -18.14
C ALA A 52 -15.86 -14.72 -17.27
N LEU A 53 -16.97 -14.76 -16.52
CA LEU A 53 -17.33 -13.71 -15.58
C LEU A 53 -16.37 -13.68 -14.39
N GLY A 54 -15.99 -14.84 -13.85
CA GLY A 54 -14.98 -14.95 -12.80
C GLY A 54 -13.61 -14.43 -13.24
N ALA A 55 -13.21 -14.73 -14.48
CA ALA A 55 -12.02 -14.15 -15.08
C ALA A 55 -12.10 -12.62 -15.19
N LEU A 56 -13.22 -12.06 -15.66
CA LEU A 56 -13.44 -10.61 -15.74
C LEU A 56 -13.32 -9.93 -14.38
N PHE A 57 -13.99 -10.46 -13.35
CA PHE A 57 -13.88 -9.93 -11.99
C PHE A 57 -12.45 -10.05 -11.44
N SER A 58 -11.72 -11.11 -11.76
CA SER A 58 -10.32 -11.25 -11.37
C SER A 58 -9.44 -10.17 -12.01
N VAL A 59 -9.66 -9.86 -13.30
CA VAL A 59 -8.98 -8.77 -14.00
C VAL A 59 -9.31 -7.40 -13.38
N LEU A 60 -10.56 -7.17 -12.98
CA LEU A 60 -10.95 -5.95 -12.26
C LEU A 60 -10.24 -5.83 -10.91
N GLY A 61 -10.12 -6.93 -10.15
CA GLY A 61 -9.32 -6.95 -8.91
C GLY A 61 -7.85 -6.63 -9.16
N GLN A 62 -7.25 -7.22 -10.19
CA GLN A 62 -5.87 -6.93 -10.59
C GLN A 62 -5.68 -5.47 -10.99
N PHE A 63 -6.65 -4.89 -11.71
CA PHE A 63 -6.62 -3.49 -12.10
C PHE A 63 -6.61 -2.57 -10.88
N VAL A 64 -7.48 -2.81 -9.89
CA VAL A 64 -7.51 -2.03 -8.64
C VAL A 64 -6.18 -2.15 -7.91
N LEU A 65 -5.60 -3.35 -7.81
CA LEU A 65 -4.29 -3.54 -7.18
C LEU A 65 -3.19 -2.79 -7.94
N ALA A 66 -3.16 -2.86 -9.27
CA ALA A 66 -2.15 -2.18 -10.08
C ALA A 66 -2.21 -0.65 -9.91
N VAL A 67 -3.41 -0.07 -9.96
CA VAL A 67 -3.62 1.36 -9.70
C VAL A 67 -3.21 1.70 -8.27
N GLY A 68 -3.62 0.89 -7.30
CA GLY A 68 -3.28 1.06 -5.89
C GLY A 68 -1.77 1.04 -5.64
N THR A 69 -1.04 0.11 -6.26
CA THR A 69 0.43 0.08 -6.22
C THR A 69 1.04 1.35 -6.78
N GLY A 70 0.55 1.85 -7.93
CA GLY A 70 1.01 3.11 -8.49
C GLY A 70 0.83 4.30 -7.53
N VAL A 71 -0.35 4.40 -6.90
CA VAL A 71 -0.65 5.44 -5.91
C VAL A 71 0.24 5.33 -4.67
N VAL A 72 0.42 4.12 -4.13
CA VAL A 72 1.27 3.87 -2.96
C VAL A 72 2.73 4.25 -3.25
N LEU A 73 3.25 3.88 -4.43
CA LEU A 73 4.60 4.27 -4.84
C LEU A 73 4.74 5.79 -5.00
N MET A 74 3.74 6.45 -5.59
CA MET A 74 3.74 7.91 -5.70
C MET A 74 3.75 8.58 -4.33
N TYR A 75 2.99 8.04 -3.36
CA TYR A 75 3.02 8.49 -1.97
C TYR A 75 4.39 8.28 -1.32
N CYS A 76 5.03 7.12 -1.50
CA CYS A 76 6.39 6.85 -1.01
C CYS A 76 7.39 7.89 -1.52
N VAL A 77 7.37 8.20 -2.81
CA VAL A 77 8.28 9.18 -3.43
C VAL A 77 8.02 10.58 -2.87
N ALA A 78 6.76 11.01 -2.87
CA ALA A 78 6.39 12.33 -2.36
C ALA A 78 6.72 12.50 -0.88
N ARG A 79 6.56 11.44 -0.07
CA ARG A 79 6.92 11.49 1.34
C ARG A 79 8.43 11.47 1.55
N GLY A 80 9.14 10.63 0.80
CA GLY A 80 10.59 10.49 0.86
C GLY A 80 11.37 11.79 0.61
N THR A 81 10.87 12.65 -0.28
CA THR A 81 11.49 13.96 -0.54
C THR A 81 11.26 14.99 0.56
N THR A 82 10.25 14.79 1.41
CA THR A 82 9.88 15.71 2.51
C THR A 82 10.47 15.36 3.87
N LEU A 83 11.10 14.18 4.00
CA LEU A 83 11.73 13.68 5.23
C LEU A 83 13.14 14.28 5.42
#